data_AF-A0A967W1J2-F1
#
_entry.id   AF-A0A967W1J2-F1
#
_cell.length_a   1.000
_cell.length_b   1.000
_cell.length_c   1.000
_cell.angle_alpha   90.00
_cell.angle_beta   90.00
_cell.angle_gamma   90.00
#
_symmetry.space_group_name_H-M   'P 1'
#
loop_
_entity.id
_entity.type
_entity.pdbx_description
1 polymer ?
#
loop_
_entity_poly.entity_id
_entity_poly.type
_entity_poly.pdbx_seq_one_letter_code
_entity_poly.pdbx_strand_id
1 'polypeptide(L)' 'GVMGLKKAIEYAGDIGIQRIWKRIIKLAEKLRWELADLPGITIHDLGDTKGGIVTFTVDSVSAKQVKKQLS' A
#
# COMPACT_ATOMS: atom_id res chain seq x y z
N GLY A 1 21.04 18.82 -3.59
CA GLY A 1 19.60 18.63 -3.85
C GLY A 1 19.32 17.82 -5.10
N VAL A 2 19.77 18.28 -6.28
CA VAL A 2 19.31 17.78 -7.59
C VAL A 2 19.83 16.39 -7.97
N MET A 3 21.03 15.99 -7.52
CA MET A 3 21.62 14.69 -7.87
C MET A 3 20.82 13.49 -7.34
N GLY A 4 20.27 13.60 -6.12
CA GLY A 4 19.44 12.54 -5.54
C GLY A 4 18.14 12.32 -6.31
N LEU A 5 17.46 13.41 -6.69
CA LEU A 5 16.26 13.34 -7.51
C LEU A 5 16.53 12.73 -8.89
N LYS A 6 17.60 13.18 -9.57
CA LYS A 6 18.00 12.64 -10.87
C LYS A 6 18.20 11.12 -10.79
N LYS A 7 18.92 10.65 -9.76
CA LYS A 7 19.16 9.21 -9.60
C LYS A 7 17.90 8.41 -9.31
N ALA A 8 16.96 8.97 -8.54
CA ALA A 8 15.66 8.34 -8.29
C ALA A 8 14.83 8.20 -9.57
N ILE A 9 14.85 9.22 -10.43
CA ILE A 9 14.15 9.19 -11.73
C ILE A 9 14.79 8.14 -12.66
N GLU A 10 16.12 8.12 -12.77
CA GLU A 10 16.84 7.09 -13.55
C GLU A 10 16.48 5.70 -13.05
N TYR A 11 16.53 5.46 -11.74
CA TYR A 11 16.20 4.17 -11.14
C TYR A 11 14.76 3.73 -11.41
N ALA A 12 13.79 4.63 -11.25
CA ALA A 12 12.39 4.35 -11.57
C ALA A 12 12.18 4.11 -13.08
N GLY A 13 12.94 4.80 -13.92
CA GLY A 13 12.98 4.62 -15.37
C GLY A 13 13.52 3.25 -15.79
N ASP A 14 14.65 2.84 -15.21
CA ASP A 14 15.32 1.55 -15.47
C ASP A 14 14.42 0.36 -15.13
N ILE A 15 13.65 0.46 -14.03
CA ILE A 15 12.63 -0.55 -13.68
C ILE A 15 11.41 -0.43 -14.60
N GLY A 16 11.03 0.79 -14.95
CA GLY A 16 9.87 1.12 -15.75
C GLY A 16 8.62 1.38 -14.91
N ILE A 17 8.04 2.57 -15.04
CA ILE A 17 6.87 3.04 -14.27
C ILE A 17 5.68 2.08 -14.36
N GLN A 18 5.40 1.51 -15.53
CA GLN A 18 4.30 0.56 -15.72
C GLN A 18 4.53 -0.76 -14.97
N ARG A 19 5.78 -1.23 -14.88
CA ARG A 19 6.12 -2.44 -14.12
C ARG A 19 6.00 -2.18 -12.62
N ILE A 20 6.48 -1.02 -12.17
CA ILE A 20 6.33 -0.55 -10.78
C ILE A 20 4.85 -0.50 -10.41
N TRP A 21 4.03 0.17 -11.21
CA TRP A 21 2.58 0.27 -10.99
C TRP A 21 1.94 -1.13 -10.88
N LYS A 22 2.09 -1.99 -11.89
CA LYS A 22 1.52 -3.35 -11.88
C LYS A 22 1.91 -4.15 -10.64
N ARG A 23 3.17 -4.04 -10.20
CA ARG A 23 3.63 -4.75 -8.99
C ARG A 23 2.98 -4.18 -7.74
N ILE A 24 2.92 -2.86 -7.60
CA ILE A 24 2.31 -2.18 -6.46
C ILE A 24 0.82 -2.55 -6.35
N ILE A 25 0.06 -2.47 -7.45
CA ILE A 25 -1.37 -2.78 -7.42
C ILE A 25 -1.60 -4.25 -7.08
N LYS A 26 -0.84 -5.18 -7.67
CA LYS A 26 -0.95 -6.62 -7.34
C LYS A 26 -0.69 -6.90 -5.85
N LEU A 27 0.28 -6.21 -5.24
CA LEU A 27 0.57 -6.38 -3.82
C LEU A 27 -0.54 -5.80 -2.93
N ALA A 28 -1.03 -4.60 -3.27
CA ALA A 28 -2.11 -3.97 -2.54
C ALA A 28 -3.43 -4.75 -2.67
N GLU A 29 -3.75 -5.29 -3.85
CA GLU A 29 -4.89 -6.19 -4.07
C GLU A 29 -4.79 -7.43 -3.21
N LYS A 30 -3.63 -8.09 -3.20
CA LYS A 30 -3.41 -9.27 -2.36
C LYS A 30 -3.63 -8.93 -0.88
N LEU A 31 -2.99 -7.87 -0.38
CA LEU A 31 -3.12 -7.46 1.02
C LEU A 31 -4.57 -7.12 1.37
N ARG A 32 -5.26 -6.38 0.51
CA ARG A 32 -6.66 -6.01 0.70
C ARG A 32 -7.56 -7.24 0.77
N TRP A 33 -7.34 -8.22 -0.10
CA TRP A 33 -8.12 -9.46 -0.11
C TRP A 33 -7.87 -10.30 1.13
N GLU A 34 -6.60 -10.51 1.51
CA GLU A 34 -6.24 -11.28 2.71
C GLU A 34 -6.75 -10.60 3.99
N LEU A 35 -6.70 -9.27 4.09
CA LEU A 35 -7.23 -8.53 5.24
C LEU A 35 -8.77 -8.57 5.30
N ALA A 36 -9.45 -8.49 4.16
CA ALA A 36 -10.92 -8.52 4.11
C ALA A 36 -11.51 -9.88 4.52
N ASP A 37 -10.73 -10.96 4.43
CA ASP A 37 -11.13 -12.30 4.87
C ASP A 37 -11.01 -12.48 6.40
N LEU A 38 -10.30 -11.58 7.09
CA LEU A 38 -10.11 -11.68 8.54
C LEU A 38 -11.32 -11.10 9.29
N PRO A 39 -11.82 -11.81 10.33
CA PRO A 39 -12.90 -11.30 11.16
C PRO A 39 -12.46 -10.04 11.92
N GLY A 40 -13.36 -9.06 11.99
CA GLY A 40 -13.12 -7.80 12.68
C GLY A 40 -12.21 -6.82 11.94
N ILE A 41 -11.91 -7.06 10.66
CA ILE A 41 -11.26 -6.09 9.78
C ILE A 41 -12.30 -5.40 8.89
N THR A 42 -12.21 -4.08 8.75
CA THR A 42 -12.96 -3.30 7.75
C THR A 42 -12.00 -2.58 6.83
N ILE A 43 -12.14 -2.75 5.52
CA ILE A 43 -11.37 -2.04 4.49
C ILE A 43 -12.06 -0.71 4.13
N HIS A 44 -11.26 0.36 3.99
CA HIS A 44 -11.75 1.74 3.75
C HIS A 44 -11.23 2.35 2.44
N ASP A 45 -10.63 1.58 1.55
CA ASP A 45 -10.06 2.11 0.31
C ASP A 45 -11.13 2.75 -0.59
N LEU A 46 -10.83 3.91 -1.18
CA LEU A 46 -11.76 4.74 -1.96
C LEU A 46 -11.45 4.73 -3.47
N GLY A 47 -12.44 5.11 -4.30
CA GLY A 47 -12.31 5.25 -5.76
C GLY A 47 -12.42 3.95 -6.57
N ASP A 48 -12.66 4.06 -7.87
CA ASP A 48 -12.82 2.89 -8.76
C ASP A 48 -11.49 2.24 -9.11
N THR A 49 -10.44 3.05 -9.28
CA THR A 49 -9.05 2.58 -9.46
C THR A 49 -8.31 2.68 -8.13
N LYS A 50 -8.04 1.55 -7.48
CA LYS A 50 -7.30 1.50 -6.22
C LYS A 50 -5.78 1.59 -6.46
N GLY A 51 -5.08 2.35 -5.61
CA GLY A 51 -3.63 2.48 -5.63
C GLY A 51 -2.90 1.46 -4.75
N GLY A 52 -1.66 1.78 -4.39
CA GLY A 52 -0.77 0.93 -3.57
C GLY A 52 -1.00 0.97 -2.06
N ILE A 53 -1.96 1.77 -1.59
CA ILE A 53 -2.26 1.95 -0.17
C ILE A 53 -3.51 1.12 0.16
N VAL A 54 -3.48 0.45 1.31
CA VAL A 54 -4.62 -0.27 1.88
C VAL A 54 -4.92 0.33 3.25
N THR A 55 -6.10 0.93 3.38
CA THR A 55 -6.59 1.54 4.61
C THR A 55 -7.59 0.60 5.27
N PHE A 56 -7.41 0.29 6.55
CA PHE A 56 -8.27 -0.62 7.27
C PHE A 56 -8.40 -0.24 8.75
N THR A 57 -9.44 -0.74 9.41
CA THR A 57 -9.60 -0.71 10.87
C THR A 57 -9.72 -2.12 11.42
N VAL A 58 -9.35 -2.28 12.68
CA VAL A 58 -9.54 -3.51 13.46
C VAL A 58 -10.57 -3.21 14.54
N ASP A 59 -11.57 -4.06 14.70
CA ASP A 59 -12.64 -3.87 15.67
C ASP A 59 -12.07 -3.73 17.09
N SER A 60 -12.58 -2.72 17.82
CA SER A 60 -12.18 -2.41 19.19
C SER A 60 -10.70 -2.09 19.42
N VAL A 61 -9.88 -1.96 18.37
CA VAL A 61 -8.44 -1.62 18.48
C VAL A 61 -8.13 -0.34 17.71
N SER A 62 -7.58 0.65 18.39
CA SER A 62 -7.20 1.91 17.74
C SER A 62 -6.03 1.71 16.76
N ALA A 63 -6.00 2.49 15.68
CA ALA A 63 -4.90 2.46 14.71
C ALA A 63 -3.52 2.66 15.36
N LYS A 64 -3.43 3.45 16.45
CA LYS A 64 -2.19 3.66 17.21
C LYS A 64 -1.71 2.36 17.89
N GLN A 65 -2.63 1.58 18.45
CA GLN A 65 -2.31 0.28 19.05
C GLN A 65 -1.90 -0.74 17.99
N VAL A 66 -2.61 -0.80 16.86
CA VAL A 66 -2.22 -1.65 15.72
C VAL A 66 -0.79 -1.33 15.28
N LYS A 67 -0.48 -0.05 15.03
CA LYS A 67 0.88 0.39 14.64
C LYS A 67 1.94 -0.06 15.65
N LYS A 68 1.66 0.07 16.95
CA LYS A 68 2.60 -0.30 18.02
C LYS A 68 2.97 -1.80 17.97
N GLN A 69 2.07 -2.66 17.52
CA GLN A 69 2.32 -4.11 17.43
C GLN A 69 3.09 -4.51 16.17
N LEU A 70 3.20 -3.63 15.17
CA LEU A 70 3.86 -3.88 13.88
C LEU A 70 5.24 -3.22 13.75
N SER A 71 5.67 -2.48 14.78
CA SER A 71 6.97 -1.79 14.82
C SER A 71 7.96 -2.56 15.68
#